data_AF-A0AB36M4L2-F1
#
_entry.id   AF-A0AB36M4L2-F1
#
_cell.length_a   1.000
_cell.length_b   1.000
_cell.length_c   1.000
_cell.angle_alpha   90.00
_cell.angle_beta   90.00
_cell.angle_gamma   90.00
#
_symmetry.space_group_name_H-M   'P 1'
#
loop_
_entity.id
_entity.type
_entity.pdbx_description
1 polymer ?
#
loop_
_entity_poly.entity_id
_entity_poly.type
_entity_poly.pdbx_seq_one_letter_code
_entity_poly.pdbx_strand_id
1 'polypeptide(L)'
;MQSDSNAQNMSNNKFPSQLSEEMFNNNVIFHTILHVPTLNAGQKVTESFEEFLWSLDSENGEDLIEQHPELEGFIRNVQRNMSRGWFEDHANNLVMDHSNFEFLINIEIDVPFNFRFHKDRETPSNSLGQIFHQQWIFATNMKDAAEQAINFAKMIRAEEIEKARIEQGLEG
;
A
#
# COMPACT_ATOMS: atom_id res chain seq x y z
N MET A 1 30.88 -15.47 -43.34
CA MET A 1 29.70 -15.83 -42.54
C MET A 1 30.08 -15.67 -41.08
N GLN A 2 29.83 -14.49 -40.51
CA GLN A 2 29.91 -14.26 -39.07
C GLN A 2 28.47 -14.19 -38.58
N SER A 3 28.08 -15.19 -37.79
CA SER A 3 26.82 -15.18 -37.07
C SER A 3 27.10 -14.58 -35.69
N ASP A 4 26.81 -13.29 -35.55
CA ASP A 4 26.81 -12.61 -34.26
C ASP A 4 25.57 -13.05 -33.47
N SER A 5 25.67 -14.22 -32.84
CA SER A 5 24.68 -14.72 -31.89
C SER A 5 24.95 -14.13 -30.50
N ASN A 6 24.74 -12.82 -30.34
CA ASN A 6 24.77 -12.15 -29.03
C ASN A 6 23.45 -11.41 -28.73
N ALA A 7 22.33 -12.06 -29.06
CA ALA A 7 21.02 -11.68 -28.55
C ALA A 7 20.51 -12.79 -27.62
N GLN A 8 21.15 -12.97 -26.47
CA GLN A 8 20.59 -13.77 -25.38
C GLN A 8 20.51 -12.94 -24.10
N ASN A 9 19.30 -12.94 -23.54
CA ASN A 9 18.88 -12.43 -22.23
C ASN A 9 18.64 -10.92 -22.11
N MET A 10 17.62 -10.41 -22.80
CA MET A 10 16.75 -9.43 -22.15
C MET A 10 15.99 -10.18 -21.05
N SER A 11 16.45 -10.09 -19.81
CA SER A 11 15.61 -10.47 -18.67
C SER A 11 14.32 -9.68 -18.81
N ASN A 12 13.18 -10.37 -18.78
CA ASN A 12 11.87 -9.75 -18.90
C ASN A 12 11.60 -9.02 -17.58
N ASN A 13 12.25 -7.87 -17.34
CA ASN A 13 12.10 -6.99 -16.17
C ASN A 13 10.71 -6.33 -16.09
N LYS A 14 9.71 -6.93 -16.75
CA LYS A 14 8.34 -6.45 -16.72
C LYS A 14 7.72 -6.90 -15.41
N PHE A 15 6.99 -5.99 -14.79
CA PHE A 15 6.14 -6.29 -13.66
C PHE A 15 5.19 -7.46 -14.02
N PRO A 16 4.96 -8.42 -13.12
CA PRO A 16 4.17 -9.62 -13.43
C PRO A 16 2.76 -9.25 -13.89
N SER A 17 2.37 -9.65 -15.10
CA SER A 17 1.07 -9.30 -15.69
C SER A 17 -0.11 -9.78 -14.85
N GLN A 18 0.05 -10.93 -14.20
CA GLN A 18 -0.96 -11.47 -13.28
C GLN A 18 -1.21 -10.54 -12.09
N LEU A 19 -0.15 -9.97 -11.50
CA LEU A 19 -0.32 -9.02 -10.39
C LEU A 19 -0.99 -7.73 -10.86
N SER A 20 -0.68 -7.23 -12.06
CA SER A 20 -1.38 -6.07 -12.61
C SER A 20 -2.86 -6.34 -12.81
N GLU A 21 -3.21 -7.52 -13.32
CA GLU A 21 -4.60 -7.93 -13.50
C GLU A 21 -5.31 -8.09 -12.14
N GLU A 22 -4.65 -8.67 -11.15
CA GLU A 22 -5.21 -8.80 -9.80
C GLU A 22 -5.39 -7.45 -9.11
N MET A 23 -4.43 -6.53 -9.22
CA MET A 23 -4.59 -5.15 -8.71
C MET A 23 -5.80 -4.47 -9.36
N PHE A 24 -5.93 -4.58 -10.69
CA PHE A 24 -7.08 -4.04 -11.42
C PHE A 24 -8.40 -4.67 -10.95
N ASN A 25 -8.45 -5.99 -10.81
CA ASN A 25 -9.66 -6.71 -10.38
C ASN A 25 -10.06 -6.44 -8.93
N ASN A 26 -9.13 -5.95 -8.10
CA ASN A 26 -9.36 -5.58 -6.71
C ASN A 26 -9.36 -4.05 -6.51
N ASN A 27 -9.38 -3.26 -7.58
CA ASN A 27 -9.42 -1.79 -7.56
C ASN A 27 -8.31 -1.14 -6.72
N VAL A 28 -7.10 -1.69 -6.84
CA VAL A 28 -5.91 -1.19 -6.16
C VAL A 28 -5.19 -0.20 -7.07
N ILE A 29 -4.88 0.97 -6.51
CA ILE A 29 -4.07 2.02 -7.16
C ILE A 29 -2.89 2.35 -6.25
N PHE A 30 -1.70 2.48 -6.83
CA PHE A 30 -0.56 3.09 -6.14
C PHE A 30 -0.60 4.59 -6.37
N HIS A 31 -1.09 5.32 -5.36
CA HIS A 31 -1.29 6.75 -5.43
C HIS A 31 0.04 7.49 -5.35
N THR A 32 0.87 7.12 -4.37
CA THR A 32 2.20 7.70 -4.15
C THR A 32 3.22 6.59 -3.96
N ILE A 33 4.39 6.71 -4.60
CA ILE A 33 5.52 5.80 -4.43
C ILE A 33 6.75 6.62 -4.03
N LEU A 34 7.28 6.35 -2.84
CA LEU A 34 8.53 6.93 -2.35
C LEU A 34 9.60 5.85 -2.28
N HIS A 35 10.79 6.16 -2.81
CA HIS A 35 11.94 5.27 -2.70
C HIS A 35 12.68 5.57 -1.39
N VAL A 36 12.56 4.63 -0.44
CA VAL A 36 13.02 4.78 0.95
C VAL A 36 14.50 5.13 1.02
N PRO A 37 15.43 4.44 0.33
CA PRO A 37 16.86 4.73 0.43
C PRO A 37 17.27 6.15 -0.03
N THR A 38 16.40 6.87 -0.72
CA THR A 38 16.67 8.23 -1.22
C THR A 38 15.90 9.33 -0.51
N LEU A 39 15.14 9.02 0.55
CA LEU A 39 14.31 9.99 1.26
C LEU A 39 15.12 11.16 1.84
N ASN A 40 16.39 10.94 2.19
CA ASN A 40 17.28 11.95 2.74
C ASN A 40 18.27 12.55 1.74
N ALA A 41 18.15 12.23 0.44
CA ALA A 41 19.06 12.75 -0.58
C ALA A 41 18.86 14.24 -0.89
N GLY A 42 17.67 14.77 -0.58
CA GLY A 42 17.32 16.18 -0.78
C GLY A 42 17.73 17.08 0.39
N GLN A 43 17.78 18.39 0.13
CA GLN A 43 17.95 19.41 1.19
C GLN A 43 16.74 19.53 2.12
N LYS A 44 15.58 19.03 1.69
CA LYS A 44 14.33 18.96 2.43
C LYS A 44 13.63 17.67 2.03
N VAL A 45 12.81 17.14 2.94
CA VAL A 45 11.93 16.02 2.63
C VAL A 45 10.84 16.43 1.63
N THR A 46 10.32 15.46 0.89
CA THR A 46 9.20 15.68 -0.04
C THR A 46 7.89 15.90 0.70
N GLU A 47 6.97 16.67 0.13
CA GLU A 47 5.62 16.90 0.71
C GLU A 47 4.88 15.59 0.99
N SER A 48 4.99 14.59 0.11
CA SER A 48 4.42 13.26 0.31
C SER A 48 4.99 12.50 1.51
N PHE A 49 6.27 12.74 1.84
CA PHE A 49 6.86 12.15 3.05
C PHE A 49 6.39 12.90 4.29
N GLU A 50 6.22 14.22 4.23
CA GLU A 50 5.58 14.97 5.31
C GLU A 50 4.17 14.44 5.57
N GLU A 51 3.37 14.22 4.51
CA GLU A 51 2.03 13.65 4.59
C GLU A 51 2.03 12.27 5.26
N PHE A 52 2.96 11.39 4.86
CA PHE A 52 3.15 10.11 5.54
C PHE A 52 3.40 10.30 7.04
N LEU A 53 4.37 11.16 7.42
CA LEU A 53 4.69 11.39 8.83
C LEU A 53 3.46 11.89 9.59
N TRP A 54 2.72 12.87 9.04
CA TRP A 54 1.47 13.35 9.66
C TRP A 54 0.43 12.25 9.81
N SER A 55 0.35 11.31 8.86
CA SER A 55 -0.59 10.21 8.93
C SER A 55 -0.30 9.21 10.06
N LEU A 56 0.92 9.18 10.60
CA LEU A 56 1.29 8.29 11.70
C LEU A 56 0.63 8.67 13.04
N ASP A 57 0.05 9.87 13.17
CA ASP A 57 -0.76 10.27 14.33
C ASP A 57 -2.25 9.89 14.16
N SER A 58 -2.50 8.75 13.53
CA SER A 58 -3.83 8.18 13.28
C SER A 58 -3.77 6.65 13.27
N GLU A 59 -4.87 5.99 12.90
CA GLU A 59 -4.96 4.52 12.78
C GLU A 59 -3.85 3.94 11.88
N ASN A 60 -3.44 4.68 10.83
CA ASN A 60 -2.31 4.29 9.97
C ASN A 60 -1.03 3.96 10.75
N GLY A 61 -0.76 4.66 11.86
CA GLY A 61 0.42 4.41 12.68
C GLY A 61 0.35 3.06 13.40
N GLU A 62 -0.81 2.71 13.96
CA GLU A 62 -1.01 1.43 14.65
C GLU A 62 -1.09 0.27 13.64
N ASP A 63 -1.76 0.46 12.50
CA ASP A 63 -1.83 -0.54 11.44
C ASP A 63 -0.44 -0.87 10.89
N LEU A 64 0.43 0.14 10.74
CA LEU A 64 1.82 -0.07 10.33
C LEU A 64 2.64 -0.80 11.39
N ILE A 65 2.37 -0.58 12.68
CA ILE A 65 3.02 -1.34 13.77
C ILE A 65 2.58 -2.80 13.74
N GLU A 66 1.30 -3.08 13.49
CA GLU A 66 0.79 -4.44 13.39
C GLU A 66 1.40 -5.19 12.19
N GLN A 67 1.51 -4.51 11.05
CA GLN A 67 2.13 -5.06 9.83
C GLN A 67 3.65 -5.25 9.98
N HIS A 68 4.32 -4.29 10.62
CA HIS A 68 5.77 -4.21 10.75
C HIS A 68 6.16 -3.85 12.19
N PRO A 69 6.14 -4.81 13.14
CA PRO A 69 6.45 -4.54 14.54
C PRO A 69 7.83 -3.93 14.75
N GLU A 70 8.79 -4.17 13.85
CA GLU A 70 10.11 -3.56 13.85
C GLU A 70 10.08 -2.02 13.71
N LEU A 71 9.01 -1.45 13.13
CA LEU A 71 8.83 -0.01 12.96
C LEU A 71 8.28 0.67 14.21
N GLU A 72 7.87 -0.06 15.25
CA GLU A 72 7.26 0.53 16.45
C GLU A 72 8.13 1.62 17.07
N GLY A 73 9.44 1.37 17.18
CA GLY A 73 10.38 2.35 17.73
C GLY A 73 10.43 3.64 16.90
N PHE A 74 10.46 3.50 15.57
CA PHE A 74 10.44 4.62 14.64
C PHE A 74 9.12 5.39 14.71
N ILE A 75 7.98 4.70 14.59
CA ILE A 75 6.65 5.32 14.58
C ILE A 75 6.39 6.07 15.88
N ARG A 76 6.70 5.47 17.04
CA ARG A 76 6.56 6.14 18.34
C ARG A 76 7.51 7.34 18.48
N ASN A 77 8.69 7.32 17.86
CA ASN A 77 9.59 8.47 17.83
C ASN A 77 9.00 9.62 17.01
N VAL A 78 8.46 9.31 15.83
CA VAL A 78 7.79 10.31 14.98
C VAL A 78 6.61 10.94 15.72
N GLN A 79 5.73 10.14 16.32
CA GLN A 79 4.58 10.62 17.11
C GLN A 79 5.00 11.54 18.27
N ARG A 80 6.10 11.23 18.97
CA ARG A 80 6.62 12.08 20.05
C ARG A 80 7.23 13.39 19.56
N ASN A 81 7.75 13.41 18.33
CA ASN A 81 8.47 14.53 17.74
C ASN A 81 7.81 14.98 16.42
N MET A 82 6.49 15.11 16.44
CA MET A 82 5.69 15.43 15.25
C MET A 82 5.71 16.92 14.94
N SER A 83 6.78 17.39 14.30
CA SER A 83 6.84 18.75 13.76
C SER A 83 7.84 18.86 12.63
N ARG A 84 7.63 19.83 11.73
CA ARG A 84 8.47 20.05 10.54
C ARG A 84 9.97 20.16 10.81
N GLY A 85 10.35 20.65 12.00
CA GLY A 85 11.76 20.76 12.40
C GLY A 85 12.48 19.41 12.56
N TRP A 86 11.73 18.31 12.69
CA TRP A 86 12.27 16.96 12.87
C TRP A 86 12.12 16.08 11.63
N PHE A 87 11.50 16.56 10.55
CA PHE A 87 11.16 15.70 9.42
C PHE A 87 12.37 15.17 8.67
N GLU A 88 13.43 15.99 8.56
CA GLU A 88 14.70 15.56 7.99
C GLU A 88 15.38 14.48 8.87
N ASP A 89 15.30 14.62 10.19
CA ASP A 89 15.83 13.60 11.13
C ASP A 89 15.04 12.30 11.02
N HIS A 90 13.71 12.37 10.89
CA HIS A 90 12.88 11.18 10.70
C HIS A 90 13.18 10.48 9.38
N ALA A 91 13.42 11.22 8.29
CA ALA A 91 13.87 10.64 7.02
C ALA A 91 15.23 9.94 7.17
N ASN A 92 16.19 10.57 7.86
CA ASN A 92 17.50 9.99 8.12
C ASN A 92 17.41 8.71 8.96
N ASN A 93 16.65 8.73 10.04
CA ASN A 93 16.45 7.56 10.90
C ASN A 93 15.82 6.41 10.12
N LEU A 94 14.79 6.69 9.31
CA LEU A 94 14.14 5.67 8.50
C LEU A 94 15.11 5.03 7.49
N VAL A 95 15.92 5.85 6.80
CA VAL A 95 16.93 5.37 5.84
C VAL A 95 18.01 4.52 6.52
N MET A 96 18.48 4.91 7.70
CA MET A 96 19.56 4.21 8.39
C MET A 96 19.08 2.92 9.07
N ASP A 97 17.95 2.97 9.76
CA ASP A 97 17.52 1.92 10.67
C ASP A 97 16.60 0.88 9.99
N HIS A 98 15.96 1.26 8.88
CA HIS A 98 14.98 0.43 8.16
C HIS A 98 15.29 0.31 6.65
N SER A 99 16.58 0.20 6.32
CA SER A 99 17.09 0.04 4.94
C SER A 99 16.67 -1.25 4.24
N ASN A 100 15.97 -2.16 4.92
CA ASN A 100 15.39 -3.35 4.33
C ASN A 100 14.18 -3.05 3.44
N PHE A 101 13.53 -1.89 3.61
CA PHE A 101 12.45 -1.45 2.74
C PHE A 101 12.99 -0.63 1.57
N GLU A 102 12.49 -0.94 0.37
CA GLU A 102 12.82 -0.21 -0.86
C GLU A 102 11.81 0.91 -1.10
N PHE A 103 10.54 0.65 -0.77
CA PHE A 103 9.42 1.54 -1.07
C PHE A 103 8.55 1.82 0.15
N LEU A 104 8.07 3.06 0.22
CA LEU A 104 6.98 3.52 1.05
C LEU A 104 5.87 3.98 0.08
N ILE A 105 4.72 3.34 0.12
CA ILE A 105 3.67 3.52 -0.89
C ILE A 105 2.36 3.88 -0.21
N ASN A 106 1.72 4.94 -0.69
CA ASN A 106 0.33 5.21 -0.38
C ASN A 106 -0.52 4.46 -1.40
N ILE A 107 -1.26 3.47 -0.91
CA ILE A 107 -2.21 2.70 -1.71
C ILE A 107 -3.60 3.29 -1.55
N GLU A 108 -4.34 3.31 -2.64
CA GLU A 108 -5.74 3.71 -2.70
C GLU A 108 -6.54 2.50 -3.18
N ILE A 109 -7.58 2.14 -2.43
CA ILE A 109 -8.45 1.00 -2.72
C ILE A 109 -9.88 1.51 -2.84
N ASP A 110 -10.48 1.35 -4.01
CA ASP A 110 -11.89 1.71 -4.18
C ASP A 110 -12.77 0.73 -3.40
N VAL A 111 -13.56 1.27 -2.48
CA VAL A 111 -14.40 0.45 -1.61
C VAL A 111 -15.60 -0.08 -2.41
N PRO A 112 -15.76 -1.41 -2.53
CA PRO A 112 -16.89 -1.99 -3.25
C PRO A 112 -18.19 -1.78 -2.46
N PHE A 113 -19.27 -1.39 -3.14
CA PHE A 113 -20.59 -1.17 -2.53
C PHE A 113 -21.73 -1.74 -3.38
N ASN A 114 -23.00 -1.63 -2.96
CA ASN A 114 -24.17 -2.12 -3.71
C ASN A 114 -24.14 -3.64 -4.00
N PHE A 115 -23.74 -4.45 -3.02
CA PHE A 115 -23.75 -5.89 -3.16
C PHE A 115 -25.16 -6.42 -3.38
N ARG A 116 -25.30 -7.32 -4.35
CA ARG A 116 -26.50 -8.13 -4.54
C ARG A 116 -26.17 -9.55 -4.11
N PHE A 117 -26.99 -10.11 -3.23
CA PHE A 117 -26.83 -11.49 -2.79
C PHE A 117 -27.94 -12.34 -3.39
N HIS A 118 -27.56 -13.31 -4.22
CA HIS A 118 -28.46 -14.37 -4.65
C HIS A 118 -28.17 -15.62 -3.83
N LYS A 119 -29.22 -16.38 -3.49
CA LYS A 119 -29.24 -17.45 -2.47
C LYS A 119 -28.06 -18.43 -2.48
N ASP A 120 -27.29 -18.57 -3.57
CA ASP A 120 -26.12 -19.45 -3.63
C ASP A 120 -24.93 -18.88 -4.43
N ARG A 121 -24.91 -17.59 -4.80
CA ARG A 121 -23.79 -16.96 -5.53
C ARG A 121 -23.62 -15.50 -5.17
N GLU A 122 -22.39 -15.11 -4.83
CA GLU A 122 -21.98 -13.70 -4.83
C GLU A 122 -22.19 -13.13 -6.23
N THR A 123 -22.96 -12.06 -6.33
CA THR A 123 -22.94 -11.25 -7.56
C THR A 123 -21.68 -10.39 -7.49
N PRO A 124 -20.85 -10.32 -8.55
CA PRO A 124 -19.74 -9.39 -8.57
C PRO A 124 -20.32 -7.97 -8.47
N SER A 125 -20.12 -7.30 -7.33
CA SER A 125 -20.26 -5.86 -7.33
C SER A 125 -19.01 -5.27 -7.98
N ASN A 126 -19.20 -4.72 -9.17
CA ASN A 126 -18.25 -3.82 -9.82
C ASN A 126 -18.68 -2.35 -9.63
N SER A 127 -19.56 -2.06 -8.66
CA SER A 127 -19.88 -0.67 -8.35
C SER A 127 -18.72 -0.10 -7.54
N LEU A 128 -17.88 0.70 -8.21
CA LEU A 128 -16.82 1.50 -7.59
C LEU A 128 -17.45 2.77 -7.04
N GLY A 129 -17.40 2.93 -5.72
CA GLY A 129 -17.95 4.11 -5.05
C GLY A 129 -17.06 5.33 -5.28
N GLN A 130 -17.51 6.51 -4.85
CA GLN A 130 -16.62 7.66 -4.66
C GLN A 130 -15.79 7.57 -3.37
N ILE A 131 -15.93 6.46 -2.62
CA ILE A 131 -15.25 6.24 -1.35
C ILE A 131 -14.06 5.33 -1.62
N PHE A 132 -12.89 5.82 -1.25
CA PHE A 132 -11.63 5.13 -1.34
C PHE A 132 -11.05 5.00 0.06
N HIS A 133 -10.37 3.88 0.31
CA HIS A 133 -9.55 3.68 1.50
C HIS A 133 -8.10 3.96 1.13
N GLN A 134 -7.44 4.86 1.88
CA GLN A 134 -6.01 5.14 1.71
C GLN A 134 -5.21 4.57 2.87
N GLN A 135 -4.15 3.86 2.54
CA GLN A 135 -3.25 3.25 3.52
C GLN A 135 -1.80 3.44 3.08
N TRP A 136 -0.90 3.71 4.03
CA TRP A 136 0.53 3.64 3.76
C TRP A 136 1.04 2.22 4.04
N ILE A 137 1.89 1.69 3.15
CA ILE A 137 2.56 0.41 3.29
C ILE A 137 4.06 0.53 3.05
N PHE A 138 4.84 -0.32 3.71
CA PHE A 138 6.26 -0.51 3.41
C PHE A 138 6.45 -1.77 2.58
N ALA A 139 7.35 -1.71 1.59
CA ALA A 139 7.61 -2.84 0.72
C ALA A 139 9.09 -2.99 0.38
N THR A 140 9.53 -4.25 0.31
CA THR A 140 10.90 -4.63 -0.07
C THR A 140 11.13 -4.57 -1.59
N ASN A 141 10.05 -4.62 -2.37
CA ASN A 141 10.05 -4.45 -3.83
C ASN A 141 8.61 -4.22 -4.34
N MET A 142 8.45 -3.88 -5.62
CA MET A 142 7.12 -3.60 -6.20
C MET A 142 6.18 -4.81 -6.23
N LYS A 143 6.71 -6.04 -6.30
CA LYS A 143 5.88 -7.25 -6.26
C LYS A 143 5.29 -7.44 -4.86
N ASP A 144 6.13 -7.30 -3.83
CA ASP A 144 5.72 -7.33 -2.43
C ASP A 144 4.64 -6.29 -2.14
N ALA A 145 4.85 -5.04 -2.59
CA ALA A 145 3.83 -3.98 -2.49
C ALA A 145 2.48 -4.37 -3.10
N ALA A 146 2.49 -4.98 -4.29
CA ALA A 146 1.26 -5.35 -4.98
C ALA A 146 0.54 -6.50 -4.29
N GLU A 147 1.28 -7.51 -3.82
CA GLU A 147 0.73 -8.62 -3.05
C GLU A 147 0.07 -8.13 -1.75
N GLN A 148 0.73 -7.23 -1.03
CA GLN A 148 0.16 -6.60 0.17
C GLN A 148 -1.13 -5.82 -0.14
N ALA A 149 -1.09 -4.94 -1.16
CA ALA A 149 -2.24 -4.11 -1.52
C ALA A 149 -3.45 -4.92 -1.99
N ILE A 150 -3.22 -6.00 -2.76
CA ILE A 150 -4.27 -6.95 -3.15
C ILE A 150 -4.89 -7.62 -1.92
N ASN A 151 -4.08 -8.01 -0.94
CA ASN A 151 -4.57 -8.63 0.29
C ASN A 151 -5.44 -7.66 1.10
N PHE A 152 -5.02 -6.40 1.25
CA PHE A 152 -5.84 -5.36 1.87
C PHE A 152 -7.17 -5.18 1.15
N ALA A 153 -7.16 -5.09 -0.18
CA ALA A 153 -8.39 -4.93 -0.94
C ALA A 153 -9.36 -6.11 -0.78
N LYS A 154 -8.83 -7.34 -0.67
CA LYS A 154 -9.64 -8.53 -0.37
C LYS A 154 -10.23 -8.50 1.03
N MET A 155 -9.48 -8.02 2.03
CA MET A 155 -9.97 -7.85 3.41
C MET A 155 -11.10 -6.82 3.47
N ILE A 156 -10.88 -5.63 2.92
CA ILE A 156 -11.90 -4.57 2.84
C ILE A 156 -13.16 -5.10 2.15
N ARG A 157 -13.00 -5.79 1.01
CA ARG A 157 -14.13 -6.39 0.31
C ARG A 157 -14.90 -7.39 1.18
N ALA A 158 -14.22 -8.24 1.94
CA ALA A 158 -14.86 -9.21 2.82
C ALA A 158 -15.66 -8.50 3.93
N GLU A 159 -15.09 -7.46 4.54
CA GLU A 159 -15.78 -6.64 5.55
C GLU A 159 -17.03 -5.95 5.00
N GLU A 160 -16.93 -5.35 3.80
CA GLU A 160 -18.07 -4.68 3.17
C GLU A 160 -19.16 -5.67 2.72
N ILE A 161 -18.78 -6.89 2.32
CA ILE A 161 -19.73 -7.97 2.06
C ILE A 161 -20.49 -8.33 3.34
N GLU A 162 -19.78 -8.53 4.45
CA GLU A 162 -20.39 -8.86 5.74
C GLU A 162 -21.37 -7.77 6.20
N LYS A 163 -20.93 -6.51 6.16
CA LYS A 163 -21.79 -5.35 6.46
C LYS A 163 -23.07 -5.37 5.62
N ALA A 164 -22.93 -5.58 4.30
CA ALA A 164 -24.07 -5.59 3.39
C ALA A 164 -25.00 -6.80 3.62
N ARG A 165 -24.49 -7.96 4.07
CA ARG A 165 -25.33 -9.13 4.42
C ARG A 165 -26.15 -8.86 5.67
N ILE A 166 -25.55 -8.25 6.70
CA ILE A 166 -26.25 -7.81 7.92
C ILE A 166 -27.32 -6.78 7.58
N GLU A 167 -27.00 -5.75 6.79
CA GLU A 167 -27.95 -4.70 6.38
C GLU A 167 -29.15 -5.25 5.59
N GLN A 168 -28.93 -6.28 4.78
CA GLN A 168 -30.00 -6.95 4.00
C GLN A 168 -30.76 -8.01 4.80
N GLY A 169 -30.44 -8.21 6.08
CA GLY A 169 -31.09 -9.19 6.95
C GLY A 169 -30.82 -10.65 6.56
N LEU A 170 -29.70 -10.90 5.88
CA LEU A 170 -29.27 -12.23 5.47
C LEU A 170 -28.47 -12.95 6.56
N GLU A 171 -27.86 -12.19 7.46
CA GLU A 171 -27.11 -12.65 8.63
C GLU A 171 -27.44 -11.78 9.85
N GLY A 172 -27.57 -12.44 11.01
CA GLY A 172 -27.93 -11.85 12.31
C GLY A 172 -27.93 -12.91 13.41
#